data_AF-A0A4U0V021-F1
#
_entry.id   AF-A0A4U0V021-F1
#
_cell.length_a   1.000
_cell.length_b   1.000
_cell.length_c   1.000
_cell.angle_alpha   90.00
_cell.angle_beta   90.00
_cell.angle_gamma   90.00
#
_symmetry.space_group_name_H-M   'P 1'
#
loop_
_entity.id
_entity.type
_entity.pdbx_description
1 polymer ?
#
loop_
_entity_poly.entity_id
_entity_poly.type
_entity_poly.pdbx_seq_one_letter_code
_entity_poly.pdbx_strand_id
1 'polypeptide(L)'
;MATSLRTLLPRVTSRTLTRHRPAIPQCLLHPQRRAYALQAPDAADPKLKAIDVSLLTTTTTTTPKDTIPHNQLIFGRNFTDHMLSLEWTASEGWLAPRITPYQNLSLDPATCVLHYAFEAFEGMKAYKDWNGDVRLFRPEMNMARLNKSVARIALPTFDGAAMIQLIKHFCRLDERFIPS
;
A
#
# COMPACT_ATOMS: atom_id res chain seq x y z
N MET A 1 -67.74 25.42 10.66
CA MET A 1 -68.54 24.26 11.14
C MET A 1 -67.78 23.02 10.71
N ALA A 2 -67.42 22.03 11.51
CA ALA A 2 -67.99 21.44 12.70
C ALA A 2 -66.86 20.63 13.38
N THR A 3 -66.54 20.97 14.64
CA THR A 3 -66.68 20.15 15.86
C THR A 3 -65.53 19.19 16.19
N SER A 4 -64.86 19.54 17.28
CA SER A 4 -63.91 18.77 18.07
C SER A 4 -64.63 17.65 18.83
N LEU A 5 -64.09 16.43 18.78
CA LEU A 5 -64.37 15.36 19.73
C LEU A 5 -63.04 14.79 20.24
N ARG A 6 -62.68 15.18 21.46
CA ARG A 6 -61.62 14.56 22.26
C ARG A 6 -62.12 13.22 22.78
N THR A 7 -61.45 12.14 22.39
CA THR A 7 -61.59 10.84 23.06
C THR A 7 -60.50 10.72 24.12
N LEU A 8 -60.91 10.64 25.38
CA LEU A 8 -60.06 10.40 26.55
C LEU A 8 -59.62 8.92 26.56
N LEU A 9 -58.31 8.67 26.52
CA LEU A 9 -57.73 7.36 26.85
C LEU A 9 -57.00 7.42 28.20
N PRO A 10 -57.08 6.36 29.01
CA PRO A 10 -56.58 6.36 30.39
C PRO A 10 -55.05 6.39 30.43
N ARG A 11 -54.54 7.14 31.41
CA ARG A 11 -53.12 7.36 31.68
C ARG A 11 -52.51 6.07 32.22
N VAL A 12 -51.77 5.33 31.39
CA VAL A 12 -50.96 4.19 31.82
C VAL A 12 -49.82 4.72 32.69
N THR A 13 -49.75 4.25 33.93
CA THR A 13 -48.66 4.52 34.86
C THR A 13 -47.35 3.97 34.29
N SER A 14 -46.36 4.84 34.07
CA SER A 14 -44.99 4.45 33.73
C SER A 14 -44.41 3.66 34.90
N ARG A 15 -44.33 2.33 34.76
CA ARG A 15 -43.43 1.51 35.59
C ARG A 15 -42.02 1.75 35.07
N THR A 16 -41.24 2.50 35.84
CA THR A 16 -39.80 2.66 35.64
C THR A 16 -39.13 1.30 35.87
N LEU A 17 -38.97 0.51 34.80
CA LEU A 17 -38.06 -0.62 34.80
C LEU A 17 -36.65 -0.05 34.77
N THR A 18 -35.99 0.01 35.93
CA THR A 18 -34.55 0.24 36.03
C THR A 18 -33.84 -0.91 35.34
N ARG A 19 -33.47 -0.70 34.07
CA ARG A 19 -32.62 -1.60 33.30
C ARG A 19 -31.22 -1.55 33.89
N HIS A 20 -30.91 -2.46 34.79
CA HIS A 20 -29.52 -2.69 35.21
C HIS A 20 -28.72 -3.11 33.97
N ARG A 21 -27.88 -2.18 33.47
CA ARG A 21 -26.79 -2.55 32.56
C ARG A 21 -25.78 -3.35 33.40
N PRO A 22 -25.44 -4.60 33.04
CA PRO A 22 -24.33 -5.26 33.68
C PRO A 22 -23.07 -4.44 33.39
N ALA A 23 -22.27 -4.18 34.43
CA ALA A 23 -20.97 -3.53 34.27
C ALA A 23 -20.09 -4.43 33.40
N ILE A 24 -19.58 -3.89 32.29
CA ILE A 24 -18.55 -4.57 31.50
C ILE A 24 -17.33 -4.69 32.42
N PRO A 25 -16.81 -5.90 32.69
CA PRO A 25 -15.63 -6.05 33.51
C PRO A 25 -14.47 -5.26 32.88
N GLN A 26 -13.80 -4.42 33.68
CA GLN A 26 -12.70 -3.53 33.27
C GLN A 26 -11.55 -4.25 32.53
N CYS A 27 -11.48 -5.58 32.63
CA CYS A 27 -10.51 -6.42 31.92
C CYS A 27 -10.66 -6.36 30.37
N LEU A 28 -11.82 -5.97 29.84
CA LEU A 28 -12.06 -5.88 28.39
C LEU A 28 -11.77 -4.50 27.77
N LEU A 29 -11.35 -3.52 28.58
CA LEU A 29 -11.07 -2.14 28.12
C LEU A 29 -9.58 -1.88 27.83
N HIS A 30 -8.71 -2.86 28.04
CA HIS A 30 -7.33 -2.76 27.62
C HIS A 30 -7.20 -3.21 26.16
N PRO A 31 -6.70 -2.36 25.24
CA PRO A 31 -6.23 -2.87 23.97
C PRO A 31 -5.08 -3.81 24.32
N GLN A 32 -5.32 -5.12 24.25
CA GLN A 32 -4.24 -6.10 24.30
C GLN A 32 -3.36 -5.83 23.08
N ARG A 33 -2.31 -5.03 23.28
CA ARG A 33 -1.16 -5.03 22.36
C ARG A 33 -0.74 -6.50 22.31
N ARG A 34 -0.96 -7.13 21.14
CA ARG A 34 -0.46 -8.49 20.90
C ARG A 34 1.03 -8.47 21.24
N ALA A 35 1.43 -9.26 22.24
CA ALA A 35 2.82 -9.37 22.68
C ALA A 35 3.76 -9.85 21.55
N TYR A 36 3.20 -10.39 20.46
CA TYR A 36 3.89 -10.76 19.23
C TYR A 36 3.99 -9.62 18.20
N ALA A 37 4.10 -8.37 18.64
CA ALA A 37 4.66 -7.33 17.78
C ALA A 37 6.16 -7.59 17.68
N LEU A 38 6.54 -8.61 16.90
CA LEU A 38 7.91 -8.85 16.50
C LEU A 38 8.39 -7.59 15.78
N GLN A 39 9.13 -6.74 16.48
CA GLN A 39 10.03 -5.81 15.79
C GLN A 39 11.06 -6.70 15.11
N ALA A 40 10.89 -6.97 13.82
CA ALA A 40 11.91 -7.64 13.03
C ALA A 40 13.18 -6.76 13.10
N PRO A 41 14.30 -7.27 13.64
CA PRO A 41 15.50 -6.46 13.89
C PRO A 41 16.15 -5.95 12.60
N ASP A 42 15.84 -6.54 11.44
CA ASP A 42 16.62 -6.38 10.21
C ASP A 42 16.41 -5.06 9.46
N ALA A 43 15.35 -4.30 9.76
CA ALA A 43 15.18 -2.98 9.14
C ALA A 43 15.64 -1.81 10.03
N ALA A 44 16.01 -2.11 11.27
CA ALA A 44 16.46 -1.13 12.25
C ALA A 44 17.92 -1.32 12.65
N ASP A 45 18.65 -2.28 12.04
CA ASP A 45 20.09 -2.40 12.25
C ASP A 45 20.76 -1.15 11.64
N PRO A 46 21.38 -0.28 12.47
CA PRO A 46 22.03 0.94 11.99
C PRO A 46 23.19 0.68 11.02
N LYS A 47 23.65 -0.58 10.89
CA LYS A 47 24.71 -0.97 9.96
C LYS A 47 24.20 -1.21 8.53
N LEU A 48 22.90 -1.45 8.35
CA LEU A 48 22.33 -1.75 7.04
C LEU A 48 21.95 -0.46 6.31
N LYS A 49 22.23 -0.40 5.01
CA LYS A 49 21.88 0.75 4.17
C LYS A 49 20.36 0.86 4.03
N ALA A 50 19.86 2.08 4.20
CA ALA A 50 18.50 2.44 3.82
C ALA A 50 18.43 2.72 2.30
N ILE A 51 17.22 2.87 1.78
CA ILE A 51 17.02 3.29 0.38
C ILE A 51 17.61 4.70 0.21
N ASP A 52 18.59 4.82 -0.69
CA ASP A 52 19.15 6.10 -1.11
C ASP A 52 18.65 6.46 -2.52
N VAL A 53 17.77 7.47 -2.57
CA VAL A 53 17.17 7.97 -3.82
C VAL A 53 18.21 8.64 -4.72
N SER A 54 19.28 9.21 -4.14
CA SER A 54 20.32 9.92 -4.90
C SER A 54 21.18 8.98 -5.74
N LEU A 55 21.21 7.69 -5.40
CA LEU A 55 21.90 6.64 -6.15
C LEU A 55 21.06 6.05 -7.29
N LEU A 56 19.85 6.58 -7.54
CA LEU A 56 18.99 6.10 -8.61
C LEU A 56 19.68 6.20 -9.97
N THR A 57 19.83 5.06 -10.63
CA THR A 57 20.27 4.97 -12.03
C THR A 57 19.08 4.70 -12.94
N THR A 58 19.08 5.28 -14.13
CA THR A 58 18.02 5.09 -15.13
C THR A 58 18.63 4.71 -16.47
N THR A 59 18.21 3.56 -17.00
CA THR A 59 18.55 3.11 -18.35
C THR A 59 17.27 3.11 -19.18
N THR A 60 17.21 3.95 -20.20
CA THR A 60 16.04 4.09 -21.08
C THR A 60 15.99 2.97 -22.12
N THR A 61 14.78 2.52 -22.45
CA THR A 61 14.57 1.56 -23.55
C THR A 61 15.03 2.13 -24.90
N THR A 62 15.61 1.29 -25.75
CA THR A 62 15.93 1.62 -27.15
C THR A 62 14.80 1.27 -28.11
N THR A 63 13.82 0.49 -27.65
CA THR A 63 12.68 0.01 -28.44
C THR A 63 11.37 0.31 -27.70
N PRO A 64 10.92 1.58 -27.69
CA PRO A 64 9.69 1.99 -27.00
C PRO A 64 8.45 1.35 -27.63
N LYS A 65 7.50 0.90 -26.80
CA LYS A 65 6.23 0.29 -27.27
C LYS A 65 5.22 1.34 -27.72
N ASP A 66 4.24 0.95 -28.53
CA ASP A 66 3.08 1.81 -28.79
C ASP A 66 2.10 1.82 -27.60
N THR A 67 1.43 2.95 -27.40
CA THR A 67 0.38 3.07 -26.38
C THR A 67 -0.94 2.50 -26.89
N ILE A 68 -1.72 1.88 -26.02
CA ILE A 68 -3.02 1.29 -26.35
C ILE A 68 -4.15 2.28 -26.02
N PRO A 69 -5.16 2.43 -26.89
CA PRO A 69 -6.33 3.27 -26.61
C PRO A 69 -7.05 2.87 -25.32
N HIS A 70 -7.57 3.85 -24.58
CA HIS A 70 -8.19 3.64 -23.26
C HIS A 70 -9.30 2.56 -23.28
N ASN A 71 -10.14 2.54 -24.31
CA ASN A 71 -11.26 1.60 -24.46
C ASN A 71 -10.83 0.15 -24.77
N GLN A 72 -9.55 -0.10 -25.03
CA GLN A 72 -8.98 -1.42 -25.30
C GLN A 72 -8.11 -1.93 -24.15
N LEU A 73 -7.96 -1.16 -23.07
CA LEU A 73 -7.14 -1.55 -21.93
C LEU A 73 -7.80 -2.68 -21.13
N ILE A 74 -7.08 -3.80 -21.01
CA ILE A 74 -7.44 -4.91 -20.13
C ILE A 74 -6.52 -4.89 -18.91
N PHE A 75 -7.10 -4.97 -17.72
CA PHE A 75 -6.36 -4.94 -16.46
C PHE A 75 -5.26 -6.01 -16.41
N GLY A 76 -4.04 -5.60 -16.07
CA GLY A 76 -2.89 -6.49 -15.83
C GLY A 76 -2.34 -7.23 -17.07
N ARG A 77 -2.71 -6.81 -18.28
CA ARG A 77 -2.25 -7.45 -19.54
C ARG A 77 -1.10 -6.72 -20.21
N ASN A 78 -1.06 -5.40 -20.10
CA ASN A 78 -0.10 -4.55 -20.79
C ASN A 78 0.78 -3.83 -19.77
N PHE A 79 2.09 -3.83 -20.01
CA PHE A 79 3.10 -3.23 -19.14
C PHE A 79 3.86 -2.14 -19.89
N THR A 80 4.32 -1.13 -19.17
CA THR A 80 5.07 0.01 -19.72
C THR A 80 6.47 -0.41 -20.16
N ASP A 81 7.28 0.56 -20.59
CA ASP A 81 8.60 0.29 -21.16
C ASP A 81 9.65 -0.04 -20.11
N HIS A 82 9.47 0.40 -18.86
CA HIS A 82 10.48 0.28 -17.81
C HIS A 82 9.93 -0.45 -16.59
N MET A 83 10.85 -0.81 -15.69
CA MET A 83 10.55 -1.30 -14.35
C MET A 83 11.53 -0.70 -13.33
N LEU A 84 11.05 -0.44 -12.13
CA LEU A 84 11.85 -0.03 -10.97
C LEU A 84 12.26 -1.29 -10.17
N SER A 85 13.54 -1.42 -9.88
CA SER A 85 14.11 -2.54 -9.12
C SER A 85 15.04 -2.06 -8.02
N LEU A 86 14.93 -2.67 -6.85
CA LEU A 86 15.82 -2.46 -5.71
C LEU A 86 16.24 -3.83 -5.19
N GLU A 87 17.53 -4.00 -4.94
CA GLU A 87 18.07 -5.21 -4.32
C GLU A 87 18.35 -4.99 -2.85
N TRP A 88 18.27 -6.06 -2.08
CA TRP A 88 18.59 -6.06 -0.66
C TRP A 88 19.43 -7.29 -0.33
N THR A 89 20.44 -7.11 0.52
CA THR A 89 21.24 -8.22 1.07
C THR A 89 21.34 -8.11 2.58
N ALA A 90 21.47 -9.25 3.26
CA ALA A 90 21.59 -9.28 4.71
C ALA A 90 22.89 -8.62 5.24
N SER A 91 23.92 -8.51 4.39
CA SER A 91 25.20 -7.89 4.75
C SER A 91 25.22 -6.37 4.54
N GLU A 92 24.46 -5.85 3.57
CA GLU A 92 24.57 -4.46 3.15
C GLU A 92 23.29 -3.65 3.31
N GLY A 93 22.13 -4.30 3.41
CA GLY A 93 20.83 -3.64 3.37
C GLY A 93 20.39 -3.35 1.94
N TRP A 94 19.70 -2.23 1.75
CA TRP A 94 19.22 -1.80 0.44
C TRP A 94 20.37 -1.31 -0.45
N LEU A 95 20.43 -1.83 -1.67
CA LEU A 95 21.38 -1.43 -2.71
C LEU A 95 20.81 -0.31 -3.58
N ALA A 96 21.64 0.23 -4.47
CA ALA A 96 21.28 1.35 -5.34
C ALA A 96 20.02 1.01 -6.21
N PRO A 97 18.99 1.88 -6.20
CA PRO A 97 17.80 1.68 -7.01
C PRO A 97 18.12 1.84 -8.50
N ARG A 98 17.41 1.10 -9.34
CA ARG A 98 17.54 1.19 -10.80
C ARG A 98 16.18 1.21 -11.48
N ILE A 99 16.03 2.09 -12.47
CA ILE A 99 14.96 2.00 -13.47
C ILE A 99 15.61 1.47 -14.75
N THR A 100 15.10 0.36 -15.26
CA THR A 100 15.66 -0.34 -16.42
C THR A 100 14.56 -0.72 -17.40
N PRO A 101 14.87 -1.04 -18.67
CA PRO A 101 13.87 -1.57 -19.59
C PRO A 101 13.17 -2.79 -19.00
N TYR A 102 11.86 -2.91 -19.25
CA TYR A 102 11.04 -4.02 -18.78
C TYR A 102 11.61 -5.33 -19.31
N GLN A 103 11.85 -6.28 -18.41
CA GLN A 103 12.54 -7.53 -18.70
C GLN A 103 12.12 -8.62 -17.71
N ASN A 104 12.43 -9.88 -18.04
CA ASN A 104 12.19 -10.99 -17.15
C ASN A 104 13.12 -10.93 -15.93
N LEU A 105 12.64 -11.43 -14.79
CA LEU A 105 13.46 -11.62 -13.60
C LEU A 105 14.37 -12.85 -13.78
N SER A 106 15.66 -12.69 -13.51
CA SER A 106 16.60 -13.80 -13.39
C SER A 106 16.71 -14.19 -11.92
N LEU A 107 16.21 -15.37 -11.57
CA LEU A 107 16.11 -15.84 -10.18
C LEU A 107 16.73 -17.23 -10.04
N ASP A 108 17.39 -17.46 -8.91
CA ASP A 108 17.80 -18.82 -8.51
C ASP A 108 16.54 -19.71 -8.37
N PRO A 109 16.51 -20.92 -8.95
CA PRO A 109 15.36 -21.82 -8.83
C PRO A 109 14.97 -22.18 -7.39
N ALA A 110 15.90 -22.09 -6.44
CA ALA A 110 15.68 -22.33 -5.00
C ALA A 110 15.21 -21.09 -4.24
N THR A 111 14.99 -19.95 -4.90
CA THR A 111 14.56 -18.71 -4.23
C THR A 111 13.23 -18.89 -3.48
N CYS A 112 13.17 -18.38 -2.25
CA CYS A 112 12.06 -18.67 -1.32
C CYS A 112 10.69 -18.22 -1.82
N VAL A 113 10.63 -17.21 -2.70
CA VAL A 113 9.37 -16.76 -3.31
C VAL A 113 8.68 -17.89 -4.09
N LEU A 114 9.43 -18.78 -4.75
CA LEU A 114 8.88 -19.87 -5.56
C LEU A 114 8.45 -21.09 -4.73
N HIS A 115 9.02 -21.28 -3.54
CA HIS A 115 8.78 -22.48 -2.71
C HIS A 115 7.83 -22.23 -1.55
N TYR A 116 7.86 -21.02 -0.99
CA TYR A 116 7.19 -20.71 0.28
C TYR A 116 6.38 -19.41 0.23
N ALA A 117 6.20 -18.82 -0.97
CA ALA A 117 5.44 -17.59 -1.17
C ALA A 117 5.89 -16.44 -0.24
N PHE A 118 7.21 -16.29 -0.07
CA PHE A 118 7.82 -15.13 0.61
C PHE A 118 7.74 -13.89 -0.28
N GLU A 119 6.53 -13.38 -0.44
CA GLU A 119 6.23 -12.23 -1.28
C GLU A 119 5.06 -11.40 -0.72
N ALA A 120 5.07 -10.11 -1.05
CA ALA A 120 3.96 -9.21 -0.79
C ALA A 120 3.87 -8.22 -1.96
N PHE A 121 2.67 -7.77 -2.29
CA PHE A 121 2.44 -6.80 -3.36
C PHE A 121 1.59 -5.63 -2.88
N GLU A 122 1.61 -4.56 -3.67
CA GLU A 122 0.72 -3.41 -3.52
C GLU A 122 0.03 -3.06 -4.84
N GLY A 123 -1.10 -2.37 -4.73
CA GLY A 123 -1.85 -1.79 -5.83
C GLY A 123 -2.18 -0.33 -5.55
N MET A 124 -1.64 0.56 -6.37
CA MET A 124 -2.01 1.97 -6.43
C MET A 124 -2.09 2.44 -7.88
N LYS A 125 -2.63 3.62 -8.12
CA LYS A 125 -2.82 4.17 -9.46
C LYS A 125 -2.24 5.57 -9.57
N ALA A 126 -1.66 5.85 -10.73
CA ALA A 126 -1.32 7.18 -11.18
C ALA A 126 -2.40 7.68 -12.14
N TYR A 127 -2.72 8.97 -12.05
CA TYR A 127 -3.73 9.63 -12.88
C TYR A 127 -3.17 10.92 -13.44
N LYS A 128 -3.61 11.32 -14.63
CA LYS A 128 -3.42 12.70 -15.10
C LYS A 128 -4.59 13.55 -14.64
N ASP A 129 -4.31 14.76 -14.17
CA ASP A 129 -5.36 15.73 -13.93
C ASP A 129 -5.72 16.50 -15.21
N TRP A 130 -6.58 17.51 -15.08
CA TRP A 130 -7.03 18.34 -16.19
C TRP A 130 -5.92 19.19 -16.84
N ASN A 131 -4.78 19.37 -16.17
CA ASN A 131 -3.57 20.00 -16.73
C ASN A 131 -2.62 18.98 -17.38
N GLY A 132 -2.90 17.69 -17.26
CA GLY A 132 -1.99 16.62 -17.65
C GLY A 132 -0.96 16.26 -16.58
N ASP A 133 -1.02 16.84 -15.38
CA ASP A 133 -0.07 16.56 -14.31
C ASP A 133 -0.32 15.18 -13.69
N VAL A 134 0.74 14.41 -13.51
CA VAL A 134 0.69 13.07 -12.90
C VAL A 134 0.48 13.15 -11.38
N ARG A 135 -0.57 12.50 -10.88
CA ARG A 135 -0.94 12.44 -9.46
C ARG A 135 -1.03 11.01 -8.96
N LEU A 136 -0.52 10.78 -7.75
CA LEU A 136 -0.72 9.55 -6.98
C LEU A 136 -1.76 9.80 -5.89
N PHE A 137 -2.68 8.86 -5.69
CA PHE A 137 -3.68 8.97 -4.63
C PHE A 137 -3.22 8.28 -3.35
N ARG A 138 -2.93 9.07 -2.31
CA ARG A 138 -2.56 8.61 -0.96
C ARG A 138 -1.46 7.54 -0.91
N PRO A 139 -0.35 7.69 -1.66
CA PRO A 139 0.68 6.65 -1.76
C PRO A 139 1.31 6.29 -0.41
N GLU A 140 1.31 7.21 0.56
CA GLU A 140 1.77 6.98 1.93
C GLU A 140 1.00 5.85 2.63
N MET A 141 -0.30 5.70 2.36
CA MET A 141 -1.13 4.64 2.94
C MET A 141 -0.77 3.27 2.35
N ASN A 142 -0.44 3.22 1.06
CA ASN A 142 0.06 2.00 0.41
C ASN A 142 1.43 1.61 0.97
N MET A 143 2.36 2.56 1.14
CA MET A 143 3.68 2.27 1.73
C MET A 143 3.56 1.74 3.16
N ALA A 144 2.71 2.37 3.98
CA ALA A 144 2.45 1.91 5.35
C ALA A 144 1.89 0.48 5.39
N ARG A 145 0.97 0.16 4.47
CA ARG A 145 0.38 -1.19 4.37
C ARG A 145 1.41 -2.21 3.87
N LEU A 146 2.21 -1.87 2.85
CA LEU A 146 3.27 -2.75 2.35
C LEU A 146 4.31 -3.05 3.43
N ASN A 147 4.77 -2.03 4.16
CA ASN A 147 5.70 -2.20 5.29
C ASN A 147 5.13 -3.13 6.37
N LYS A 148 3.83 -3.03 6.67
CA LYS A 148 3.15 -3.96 7.59
C LYS A 148 3.13 -5.39 7.06
N SER A 149 2.89 -5.57 5.75
CA SER A 149 2.86 -6.89 5.11
C SER A 149 4.25 -7.54 5.09
N VAL A 150 5.28 -6.83 4.63
CA VAL A 150 6.66 -7.36 4.57
C VAL A 150 7.20 -7.69 5.96
N ALA A 151 6.94 -6.84 6.96
CA ALA A 151 7.30 -7.13 8.35
C ALA A 151 6.63 -8.41 8.88
N ARG A 152 5.38 -8.68 8.46
CA ARG A 152 4.63 -9.86 8.91
C ARG A 152 5.22 -11.17 8.38
N ILE A 153 5.89 -11.14 7.23
CA ILE A 153 6.54 -12.28 6.61
C ILE A 153 8.08 -12.22 6.70
N ALA A 154 8.60 -11.40 7.62
CA ALA A 154 10.04 -11.24 7.86
C ALA A 154 10.87 -10.84 6.61
N LEU A 155 10.27 -10.09 5.70
CA LEU A 155 10.99 -9.38 4.63
C LEU A 155 11.46 -8.00 5.13
N PRO A 156 12.54 -7.42 4.56
CA PRO A 156 13.08 -6.15 5.00
C PRO A 156 12.04 -5.02 4.81
N THR A 157 11.82 -4.21 5.85
CA THR A 157 11.04 -2.97 5.71
C THR A 157 11.89 -1.87 5.11
N PHE A 158 11.25 -0.78 4.70
CA PHE A 158 11.91 0.33 4.00
C PHE A 158 11.30 1.68 4.38
N ASP A 159 12.02 2.77 4.07
CA ASP A 159 11.46 4.12 4.17
C ASP A 159 10.42 4.35 3.05
N GLY A 160 9.15 4.50 3.46
CA GLY A 160 8.06 4.77 2.54
C GLY A 160 8.20 6.08 1.77
N ALA A 161 8.80 7.12 2.37
CA ALA A 161 8.99 8.39 1.69
C ALA A 161 10.01 8.27 0.55
N ALA A 162 11.13 7.59 0.79
CA ALA A 162 12.13 7.27 -0.23
C ALA A 162 11.53 6.44 -1.38
N MET A 163 10.79 5.37 -1.06
CA MET A 163 10.11 4.54 -2.06
C MET A 163 9.12 5.36 -2.92
N ILE A 164 8.36 6.28 -2.31
CA ILE A 164 7.45 7.18 -3.04
C ILE A 164 8.20 8.07 -4.03
N GLN A 165 9.39 8.58 -3.67
CA GLN A 165 10.19 9.36 -4.61
C GLN A 165 10.64 8.52 -5.81
N LEU A 166 11.08 7.28 -5.58
CA LEU A 166 11.44 6.37 -6.67
C LEU A 166 10.25 6.06 -7.59
N ILE A 167 9.07 5.80 -7.02
CA ILE A 167 7.83 5.60 -7.80
C ILE A 167 7.50 6.86 -8.61
N LYS A 168 7.69 8.06 -8.07
CA LYS A 168 7.49 9.32 -8.81
C LYS A 168 8.45 9.43 -10.00
N HIS A 169 9.73 9.10 -9.83
CA HIS A 169 10.69 9.09 -10.94
C HIS A 169 10.26 8.09 -12.03
N PHE A 170 9.85 6.88 -11.63
CA PHE A 170 9.34 5.87 -12.54
C PHE A 170 8.08 6.32 -13.30
N CYS A 171 7.06 6.83 -12.60
CA CYS A 171 5.83 7.29 -13.23
C CYS A 171 6.03 8.46 -14.18
N ARG A 172 7.00 9.35 -13.90
CA ARG A 172 7.37 10.45 -14.82
C ARG A 172 8.05 9.93 -16.08
N LEU A 173 8.95 8.95 -15.94
CA LEU A 173 9.63 8.35 -17.10
C LEU A 173 8.62 7.71 -18.07
N ASP A 174 7.64 6.98 -17.53
CA ASP A 174 6.63 6.26 -18.30
C ASP A 174 5.27 7.01 -18.41
N GLU A 175 5.26 8.34 -18.21
CA GLU A 175 4.00 9.11 -18.11
C GLU A 175 3.12 9.05 -19.36
N ARG A 176 3.71 8.76 -20.53
CA ARG A 176 2.99 8.57 -21.80
C ARG A 176 1.99 7.39 -21.75
N PHE A 177 2.24 6.42 -20.87
CA PHE A 177 1.35 5.27 -20.67
C PHE A 177 0.19 5.56 -19.70
N ILE A 178 0.20 6.70 -19.00
CA ILE A 178 -0.89 7.11 -18.12
C ILE A 178 -2.00 7.72 -18.99
N PRO A 179 -3.20 7.10 -19.07
CA PRO A 179 -4.30 7.63 -19.87
C PRO A 179 -4.73 9.00 -19.36
N SER A 180 -5.16 9.86 -20.28
CA SER A 180 -5.81 11.15 -20.00
C SER A 180 -7.32 11.02 -20.10
#